data_AF-A0A2M7Q7U9-F1
#
_entry.id   AF-A0A2M7Q7U9-F1
#
_cell.length_a   1.000
_cell.length_b   1.000
_cell.length_c   1.000
_cell.angle_alpha   90.00
_cell.angle_beta   90.00
_cell.angle_gamma   90.00
#
_symmetry.space_group_name_H-M   'P 1'
#
loop_
_entity.id
_entity.type
_entity.pdbx_description
1 polymer ?
#
loop_
_entity_poly.entity_id
_entity_poly.type
_entity_poly.pdbx_seq_one_letter_code
_entity_poly.pdbx_strand_id
1 'polypeptide(L)'
;MNTQHKKLVDKIHLLTFDTQEDITSTFLRFQEYYESPNFRGKIFSLAEFKQWYIKTSSKGIESGEFTYYSDWNGFNIPSYVLKPFYDGEFNPLSEAEKSLLEIFKDELGVFYIIGVHKETKKIAQLLKHETAHGLFYTNNDYRNEVEQVLAKYDTEPIKDELRSKAGYHEEVLEDEVHAYSIDSASGLNTPIPEKLSTELREIYEKYLKQE
;
A
#
# COMPACT_ATOMS: atom_id res chain seq x y z
N MET A 1 -18.61 3.05 11.95
CA MET A 1 -17.85 2.35 10.91
C MET A 1 -17.68 0.91 11.34
N ASN A 2 -18.11 -0.06 10.53
CA ASN A 2 -17.85 -1.47 10.78
C ASN A 2 -16.57 -1.85 10.02
N THR A 3 -15.53 -2.23 10.74
CA THR A 3 -14.25 -2.66 10.16
C THR A 3 -13.86 -3.99 10.80
N GLN A 4 -13.47 -4.96 9.99
CA GLN A 4 -12.91 -6.21 10.47
C GLN A 4 -11.39 -6.11 10.44
N HIS A 5 -10.75 -6.43 11.56
CA HIS A 5 -9.29 -6.50 11.67
C HIS A 5 -8.84 -7.96 11.70
N LYS A 6 -7.90 -8.30 10.83
CA LYS A 6 -7.27 -9.62 10.78
C LYS A 6 -5.76 -9.45 10.61
N LYS A 7 -4.98 -10.21 11.35
CA LYS A 7 -3.54 -10.36 11.08
C LYS A 7 -3.35 -11.37 9.93
N LEU A 8 -2.62 -10.99 8.87
CA LEU A 8 -2.35 -11.86 7.74
C LEU A 8 -1.16 -12.78 8.02
N VAL A 9 -0.08 -12.17 8.50
CA VAL A 9 1.13 -12.78 9.03
C VAL A 9 1.74 -11.83 10.06
N ASP A 10 2.86 -12.19 10.69
CA ASP A 10 3.54 -11.31 11.63
C ASP A 10 3.74 -9.89 11.08
N LYS A 11 3.36 -8.89 11.89
CA LYS A 11 3.44 -7.46 11.56
C LYS A 11 2.72 -7.00 10.28
N ILE A 12 1.83 -7.80 9.68
CA ILE A 12 1.01 -7.39 8.53
C ILE A 12 -0.47 -7.53 8.88
N HIS A 13 -1.18 -6.40 8.88
CA HIS A 13 -2.58 -6.31 9.29
C HIS A 13 -3.48 -5.98 8.11
N LEU A 14 -4.58 -6.71 7.99
CA LEU A 14 -5.67 -6.45 7.05
C LEU A 14 -6.85 -5.81 7.78
N LEU A 15 -7.32 -4.68 7.24
CA LEU A 15 -8.58 -4.05 7.57
C LEU A 15 -9.55 -4.22 6.41
N THR A 16 -10.70 -4.86 6.67
CA THR A 16 -11.79 -5.02 5.69
C THR A 16 -12.95 -4.11 6.07
N PHE A 17 -13.28 -3.18 5.19
CA PHE A 17 -14.38 -2.22 5.33
C PHE A 17 -15.63 -2.68 4.56
N ASP A 18 -16.79 -2.19 4.99
CA ASP A 18 -18.06 -2.51 4.32
C ASP A 18 -18.15 -1.88 2.93
N THR A 19 -17.74 -0.61 2.80
CA THR A 19 -17.87 0.15 1.55
C THR A 19 -16.56 0.77 1.08
N GLN A 20 -16.49 1.13 -0.20
CA GLN A 20 -15.36 1.88 -0.77
C GLN A 20 -15.24 3.29 -0.14
N GLU A 21 -16.35 3.92 0.19
CA GLU A 21 -16.36 5.24 0.83
C GLU A 21 -15.77 5.17 2.24
N ASP A 22 -16.10 4.13 3.03
CA ASP A 22 -15.56 3.97 4.38
C ASP A 22 -14.03 3.86 4.36
N ILE A 23 -13.49 3.00 3.50
CA ILE A 23 -12.04 2.83 3.42
C ILE A 23 -11.34 4.09 2.90
N THR A 24 -11.81 4.67 1.80
CA THR A 24 -11.17 5.83 1.17
C THR A 24 -11.21 7.05 2.09
N SER A 25 -12.33 7.29 2.76
CA SER A 25 -12.43 8.39 3.73
C SER A 25 -11.58 8.17 4.99
N THR A 26 -11.37 6.91 5.40
CA THR A 26 -10.48 6.55 6.50
C THR A 26 -9.01 6.75 6.16
N PHE A 27 -8.58 6.29 4.98
CA PHE A 27 -7.15 6.22 4.62
C PHE A 27 -6.61 7.48 3.96
N LEU A 28 -7.44 8.36 3.38
CA LEU A 28 -7.00 9.46 2.53
C LEU A 28 -5.81 10.23 3.09
N ARG A 29 -5.89 10.79 4.30
CA ARG A 29 -4.80 11.64 4.80
C ARG A 29 -3.54 10.85 5.12
N PHE A 30 -3.68 9.60 5.55
CA PHE A 30 -2.54 8.71 5.77
C PHE A 30 -1.84 8.38 4.45
N GLN A 31 -2.59 7.97 3.43
CA GLN A 31 -2.05 7.63 2.11
C GLN A 31 -1.37 8.83 1.46
N GLU A 32 -2.01 10.00 1.51
CA GLU A 32 -1.48 11.19 0.85
C GLU A 32 -0.29 11.78 1.59
N TYR A 33 -0.21 11.60 2.92
CA TYR A 33 1.03 11.90 3.66
C TYR A 33 2.18 10.94 3.28
N TYR A 34 1.85 9.70 2.93
CA TYR A 34 2.83 8.67 2.59
C TYR A 34 3.38 8.81 1.16
N GLU A 35 2.50 8.92 0.16
CA GLU A 35 2.87 8.76 -1.25
C GLU A 35 2.63 9.97 -2.14
N SER A 36 1.79 10.90 -1.72
CA SER A 36 1.35 12.00 -2.60
C SER A 36 2.55 12.82 -3.09
N PRO A 37 2.72 13.03 -4.41
CA PRO A 37 3.79 13.89 -4.91
C PRO A 37 3.76 15.31 -4.33
N ASN A 38 2.58 15.78 -3.91
CA ASN A 38 2.39 17.12 -3.37
C ASN A 38 2.32 17.17 -1.84
N PHE A 39 1.81 16.12 -1.19
CA PHE A 39 1.57 16.09 0.26
C PHE A 39 2.49 15.15 1.04
N ARG A 40 3.36 14.38 0.37
CA ARG A 40 4.29 13.47 1.03
C ARG A 40 5.12 14.19 2.09
N GLY A 41 5.05 13.69 3.33
CA GLY A 41 5.75 14.25 4.48
C GLY A 41 5.24 15.61 4.97
N LYS A 42 4.12 16.12 4.46
CA LYS A 42 3.58 17.43 4.84
C LYS A 42 2.34 17.28 5.69
N ILE A 43 2.15 18.20 6.64
CA ILE A 43 0.93 18.29 7.43
C ILE A 43 -0.10 19.13 6.67
N PHE A 44 -1.32 18.61 6.57
CA PHE A 44 -2.42 19.28 5.87
C PHE A 44 -3.79 18.88 6.44
N SER A 45 -4.75 19.75 6.25
CA SER A 45 -6.16 19.51 6.56
C SER A 45 -6.88 18.81 5.41
N LEU A 46 -7.96 18.09 5.74
CA LEU A 46 -8.82 17.49 4.73
C LEU A 46 -9.41 18.54 3.76
N ALA A 47 -9.67 19.76 4.25
CA ALA A 47 -10.20 20.84 3.41
C ALA A 47 -9.17 21.33 2.38
N GLU A 48 -7.91 21.50 2.78
CA GLU A 48 -6.81 21.86 1.86
C GLU A 48 -6.62 20.78 0.79
N PHE A 49 -6.61 19.50 1.19
CA PHE A 49 -6.50 18.41 0.23
C PHE A 49 -7.66 18.39 -0.76
N LYS A 50 -8.91 18.51 -0.28
CA LYS A 50 -10.09 18.52 -1.16
C LYS A 50 -10.03 19.64 -2.19
N GLN A 51 -9.64 20.85 -1.77
CA GLN A 51 -9.49 21.99 -2.68
C GLN A 51 -8.37 21.81 -3.70
N TRP A 52 -7.24 21.24 -3.28
CA TRP A 52 -6.16 20.90 -4.20
C TRP A 52 -6.62 19.85 -5.20
N TYR A 53 -7.18 18.74 -4.72
CA TYR A 53 -7.64 17.61 -5.53
C TYR A 53 -8.59 18.06 -6.64
N ILE A 54 -9.62 18.86 -6.32
CA ILE A 54 -10.59 19.36 -7.31
C ILE A 54 -9.90 20.15 -8.43
N LYS A 55 -8.82 20.87 -8.11
CA LYS A 55 -8.12 21.74 -9.07
C LYS A 55 -7.04 21.03 -9.88
N THR A 56 -6.55 19.88 -9.42
CA THR A 56 -5.33 19.27 -9.96
C THR A 56 -5.48 17.83 -10.40
N SER A 57 -6.43 17.07 -9.88
CA SER A 57 -6.68 15.71 -10.33
C SER A 57 -7.48 15.73 -11.64
N SER A 58 -7.23 14.77 -12.54
CA SER A 58 -7.94 14.71 -13.81
C SER A 58 -9.46 14.64 -13.63
N LYS A 59 -9.93 13.83 -12.67
CA LYS A 59 -11.35 13.68 -12.34
C LYS A 59 -11.94 14.92 -11.68
N GLY A 60 -11.19 15.58 -10.81
CA GLY A 60 -11.58 16.83 -10.18
C GLY A 60 -11.70 17.97 -11.19
N ILE A 61 -10.74 18.08 -12.11
CA ILE A 61 -10.76 19.08 -13.20
C ILE A 61 -11.95 18.84 -14.13
N GLU A 62 -12.23 17.58 -14.47
CA GLU A 62 -13.33 17.22 -15.37
C GLU A 62 -14.71 17.46 -14.76
N SER A 63 -14.92 17.02 -13.51
CA SER A 63 -16.22 17.09 -12.84
C SER A 63 -16.48 18.41 -12.11
N GLY A 64 -15.42 19.10 -11.68
CA GLY A 64 -15.48 20.20 -10.71
C GLY A 64 -15.79 19.74 -9.27
N GLU A 65 -15.77 18.42 -9.01
CA GLU A 65 -16.20 17.82 -7.74
C GLU A 65 -15.08 16.99 -7.07
N PHE A 66 -15.26 16.70 -5.80
CA PHE A 66 -14.35 15.85 -5.04
C PHE A 66 -14.78 14.39 -5.15
N THR A 67 -14.08 13.61 -5.99
CA THR A 67 -14.42 12.21 -6.28
C THR A 67 -13.50 11.18 -5.63
N TYR A 68 -12.51 11.60 -4.82
CA TYR A 68 -11.48 10.71 -4.26
C TYR A 68 -12.05 9.45 -3.59
N TYR A 69 -13.20 9.58 -2.92
CA TYR A 69 -13.82 8.47 -2.19
C TYR A 69 -14.33 7.31 -3.06
N SER A 70 -14.34 7.48 -4.37
CA SER A 70 -14.66 6.43 -5.34
C SER A 70 -13.51 6.13 -6.31
N ASP A 71 -12.36 6.77 -6.13
CA ASP A 71 -11.24 6.64 -7.07
C ASP A 71 -10.33 5.44 -6.78
N TRP A 72 -10.23 5.07 -5.51
CA TRP A 72 -9.30 4.06 -5.02
C TRP A 72 -10.05 2.89 -4.39
N ASN A 73 -9.53 1.67 -4.56
CA ASN A 73 -10.19 0.44 -4.11
C ASN A 73 -9.43 -0.28 -2.98
N GLY A 74 -8.24 0.20 -2.64
CA GLY A 74 -7.37 -0.39 -1.63
C GLY A 74 -6.28 0.59 -1.24
N PHE A 75 -5.73 0.40 -0.04
CA PHE A 75 -4.71 1.26 0.54
C PHE A 75 -3.70 0.40 1.28
N ASN A 76 -2.46 0.85 1.30
CA ASN A 76 -1.43 0.21 2.09
C ASN A 76 -0.54 1.30 2.69
N ILE A 77 -0.24 1.19 3.99
CA ILE A 77 0.62 2.15 4.67
C ILE A 77 1.54 1.44 5.67
N PRO A 78 2.81 1.86 5.76
CA PRO A 78 3.69 1.47 6.85
C PRO A 78 3.30 2.21 8.14
N SER A 79 3.44 1.53 9.28
CA SER A 79 3.11 2.02 10.63
C SER A 79 3.68 3.41 10.99
N TYR A 80 4.82 3.82 10.46
CA TYR A 80 5.39 5.15 10.76
C TYR A 80 4.47 6.30 10.31
N VAL A 81 3.60 6.06 9.32
CA VAL A 81 2.62 7.02 8.81
C VAL A 81 1.63 7.45 9.88
N LEU A 82 1.38 6.60 10.90
CA LEU A 82 0.48 6.92 11.99
C LEU A 82 1.07 7.94 12.98
N LYS A 83 2.40 8.07 13.03
CA LYS A 83 3.08 8.85 14.08
C LYS A 83 2.63 10.32 14.14
N PRO A 84 2.61 11.10 13.03
CA PRO A 84 2.16 12.50 13.09
C PRO A 84 0.68 12.65 13.52
N PHE A 85 -0.14 11.62 13.30
CA PHE A 85 -1.53 11.63 13.73
C PHE A 85 -1.67 11.40 15.24
N TYR A 86 -0.88 10.48 15.81
CA TYR A 86 -0.79 10.32 17.27
C TYR A 86 -0.22 11.56 17.96
N ASP A 87 0.77 12.21 17.34
CA ASP A 87 1.38 13.45 17.85
C ASP A 87 0.44 14.67 17.76
N GLY A 88 -0.72 14.50 17.12
CA GLY A 88 -1.75 15.54 17.02
C GLY A 88 -1.49 16.59 15.94
N GLU A 89 -0.53 16.37 15.05
CA GLU A 89 -0.18 17.31 13.97
C GLU A 89 -1.32 17.43 12.93
N PHE A 90 -2.07 16.34 12.72
CA PHE A 90 -3.20 16.30 11.79
C PHE A 90 -4.55 16.73 12.39
N ASN A 91 -4.57 17.36 13.56
CA ASN A 91 -5.82 17.75 14.20
C ASN A 91 -6.58 18.87 13.44
N PRO A 92 -7.94 18.84 13.46
CA PRO A 92 -8.77 17.81 14.08
C PRO A 92 -8.82 16.53 13.25
N LEU A 93 -8.79 15.37 13.93
CA LEU A 93 -9.05 14.08 13.31
C LEU A 93 -10.55 13.84 13.13
N SER A 94 -10.92 13.21 12.01
CA SER A 94 -12.25 12.63 11.81
C SER A 94 -12.45 11.40 12.69
N GLU A 95 -13.71 11.00 12.90
CA GLU A 95 -14.03 9.78 13.66
C GLU A 95 -13.47 8.51 13.01
N ALA A 96 -13.38 8.47 11.68
CA ALA A 96 -12.80 7.36 10.94
C ALA A 96 -11.29 7.22 11.22
N GLU A 97 -10.56 8.33 11.18
CA GLU A 97 -9.12 8.34 11.48
C GLU A 97 -8.84 7.98 12.92
N LYS A 98 -9.63 8.51 13.87
CA LYS A 98 -9.54 8.12 15.28
C LYS A 98 -9.76 6.62 15.46
N SER A 99 -10.75 6.06 14.78
CA SER A 99 -11.04 4.63 14.85
C SER A 99 -9.89 3.78 14.31
N LEU A 100 -9.24 4.21 13.23
CA LEU A 100 -8.05 3.51 12.71
C LEU A 100 -6.89 3.55 13.71
N LEU A 101 -6.60 4.73 14.29
CA LEU A 101 -5.57 4.88 15.30
C LEU A 101 -5.85 4.01 16.54
N GLU A 102 -7.11 3.96 16.97
CA GLU A 102 -7.52 3.15 18.13
C GLU A 102 -7.26 1.65 17.92
N ILE A 103 -7.42 1.13 16.69
CA ILE A 103 -7.12 -0.27 16.35
C ILE A 103 -5.64 -0.61 16.58
N PHE A 104 -4.74 0.34 16.32
CA PHE A 104 -3.29 0.11 16.32
C PHE A 104 -2.55 0.79 17.47
N LYS A 105 -3.26 1.36 18.45
CA LYS A 105 -2.66 2.12 19.56
C LYS A 105 -1.67 1.31 20.40
N ASP A 106 -1.91 -0.01 20.51
CA ASP A 106 -1.13 -0.94 21.32
C ASP A 106 -0.17 -1.80 20.46
N GLU A 107 -0.17 -1.64 19.14
CA GLU A 107 0.72 -2.38 18.25
C GLU A 107 2.12 -1.75 18.30
N LEU A 108 3.10 -2.52 18.76
CA LEU A 108 4.47 -2.05 18.98
C LEU A 108 5.39 -2.41 17.81
N GLY A 109 6.35 -1.52 17.53
CA GLY A 109 7.37 -1.73 16.52
C GLY A 109 6.88 -1.46 15.10
N VAL A 110 7.60 -2.02 14.12
CA VAL A 110 7.33 -1.80 12.70
C VAL A 110 6.31 -2.81 12.21
N PHE A 111 5.19 -2.32 11.69
CA PHE A 111 4.15 -3.12 11.04
C PHE A 111 3.60 -2.44 9.78
N TYR A 112 2.81 -3.19 9.02
CA TYR A 112 2.18 -2.79 7.77
C TYR A 112 0.66 -2.94 7.85
N ILE A 113 -0.06 -1.97 7.30
CA ILE A 113 -1.53 -1.97 7.28
C ILE A 113 -2.00 -2.01 5.84
N ILE A 114 -2.87 -2.96 5.54
CA ILE A 114 -3.55 -3.11 4.25
C ILE A 114 -5.03 -2.86 4.48
N GLY A 115 -5.62 -1.91 3.76
CA GLY A 115 -7.05 -1.65 3.73
C GLY A 115 -7.67 -2.17 2.44
N VAL A 116 -8.77 -2.90 2.56
CA VAL A 116 -9.65 -3.30 1.43
C VAL A 116 -11.13 -3.12 1.80
N HIS A 117 -12.03 -3.15 0.81
CA HIS A 117 -13.48 -3.22 1.06
C HIS A 117 -14.08 -4.54 0.59
N LYS A 118 -15.27 -4.90 1.08
CA LYS A 118 -15.92 -6.19 0.77
C LYS A 118 -16.14 -6.46 -0.72
N GLU A 119 -16.29 -5.40 -1.52
CA GLU A 119 -16.54 -5.51 -2.97
C GLU A 119 -15.25 -5.52 -3.79
N THR A 120 -14.07 -5.48 -3.16
CA THR A 120 -12.77 -5.55 -3.85
C THR A 120 -12.67 -6.87 -4.62
N LYS A 121 -12.72 -6.76 -5.95
CA LYS A 121 -12.53 -7.90 -6.85
C LYS A 121 -11.08 -8.36 -6.80
N LYS A 122 -10.82 -9.66 -7.02
CA LYS A 122 -9.46 -10.24 -7.04
C LYS A 122 -8.68 -10.01 -5.74
N ILE A 123 -9.39 -9.99 -4.60
CA ILE A 123 -8.79 -9.78 -3.28
C ILE A 123 -7.62 -10.74 -3.00
N ALA A 124 -7.67 -11.99 -3.46
CA ALA A 124 -6.58 -12.94 -3.25
C ALA A 124 -5.28 -12.51 -3.96
N GLN A 125 -5.37 -12.00 -5.20
CA GLN A 125 -4.21 -11.48 -5.92
C GLN A 125 -3.68 -10.20 -5.27
N LEU A 126 -4.58 -9.27 -4.95
CA LEU A 126 -4.24 -8.03 -4.24
C LEU A 126 -3.51 -8.35 -2.93
N LEU A 127 -4.10 -9.19 -2.08
CA LEU A 127 -3.50 -9.55 -0.80
C LEU A 127 -2.14 -10.22 -0.98
N LYS A 128 -1.92 -11.02 -2.03
CA LYS A 128 -0.61 -11.60 -2.29
C LYS A 128 0.44 -10.53 -2.57
N HIS A 129 0.11 -9.58 -3.45
CA HIS A 129 0.98 -8.46 -3.82
C HIS A 129 1.27 -7.55 -2.61
N GLU A 130 0.22 -7.11 -1.91
CA GLU A 130 0.35 -6.24 -0.73
C GLU A 130 1.05 -6.92 0.46
N THR A 131 0.87 -8.23 0.64
CA THR A 131 1.60 -8.99 1.67
C THR A 131 3.07 -9.11 1.32
N ALA A 132 3.43 -9.19 0.04
CA ALA A 132 4.82 -9.20 -0.40
C ALA A 132 5.53 -7.90 -0.01
N HIS A 133 4.92 -6.74 -0.29
CA HIS A 133 5.39 -5.44 0.20
C HIS A 133 5.49 -5.38 1.72
N GLY A 134 4.46 -5.84 2.43
CA GLY A 134 4.48 -5.85 3.89
C GLY A 134 5.61 -6.71 4.46
N LEU A 135 5.91 -7.86 3.86
CA LEU A 135 7.03 -8.71 4.27
C LEU A 135 8.36 -8.03 3.94
N PHE A 136 8.49 -7.45 2.76
CA PHE A 136 9.67 -6.68 2.35
C PHE A 136 9.95 -5.55 3.34
N TYR A 137 8.92 -4.83 3.79
CA TYR A 137 9.04 -3.73 4.74
C TYR A 137 9.35 -4.19 6.18
N THR A 138 8.67 -5.22 6.67
CA THR A 138 8.69 -5.59 8.10
C THR A 138 9.73 -6.67 8.47
N ASN A 139 10.17 -7.48 7.50
CA ASN A 139 11.06 -8.61 7.76
C ASN A 139 12.38 -8.47 6.98
N ASN A 140 13.46 -8.14 7.71
CA ASN A 140 14.79 -7.95 7.12
C ASN A 140 15.34 -9.23 6.47
N ASP A 141 15.07 -10.40 7.03
CA ASP A 141 15.58 -11.67 6.47
C ASP A 141 14.87 -12.01 5.15
N TYR A 142 13.55 -11.79 5.08
CA TYR A 142 12.79 -11.87 3.83
C TYR A 142 13.34 -10.90 2.79
N ARG A 143 13.53 -9.62 3.17
CA ARG A 143 14.09 -8.60 2.28
C ARG A 143 15.45 -9.02 1.72
N ASN A 144 16.36 -9.43 2.59
CA ASN A 144 17.70 -9.86 2.20
C ASN A 144 17.67 -11.05 1.23
N GLU A 145 16.81 -12.05 1.45
CA GLU A 145 16.65 -13.19 0.54
C GLU A 145 16.08 -12.76 -0.82
N VAL A 146 15.10 -11.85 -0.83
CA VAL A 146 14.53 -11.28 -2.07
C VAL A 146 15.59 -10.50 -2.86
N GLU A 147 16.30 -9.58 -2.23
CA GLU A 147 17.35 -8.77 -2.88
C GLU A 147 18.45 -9.65 -3.47
N GLN A 148 18.86 -10.72 -2.76
CA GLN A 148 19.82 -11.70 -3.27
C GLN A 148 19.32 -12.44 -4.51
N VAL A 149 18.02 -12.74 -4.60
CA VAL A 149 17.44 -13.35 -5.79
C VAL A 149 17.38 -12.33 -6.93
N LEU A 150 16.87 -11.12 -6.69
CA LEU A 150 16.77 -10.07 -7.71
C LEU A 150 18.14 -9.77 -8.35
N ALA A 151 19.21 -9.74 -7.56
CA ALA A 151 20.57 -9.49 -8.04
C ALA A 151 21.12 -10.54 -9.04
N LYS A 152 20.48 -11.72 -9.15
CA LYS A 152 20.87 -12.77 -10.12
C LYS A 152 20.29 -12.56 -11.52
N TYR A 153 19.31 -11.67 -11.67
CA TYR A 153 18.53 -11.50 -12.89
C TYR A 153 18.64 -10.08 -13.43
N ASP A 154 18.54 -9.95 -14.76
CA ASP A 154 18.37 -8.64 -15.39
C ASP A 154 16.93 -8.16 -15.18
N THR A 155 16.76 -7.24 -14.23
CA THR A 155 15.45 -6.70 -13.85
C THR A 155 15.17 -5.34 -14.48
N GLU A 156 16.13 -4.72 -15.18
CA GLU A 156 15.94 -3.39 -15.79
C GLU A 156 14.76 -3.33 -16.78
N PRO A 157 14.49 -4.33 -17.63
CA PRO A 157 13.32 -4.30 -18.52
C PRO A 157 11.99 -4.21 -17.76
N ILE A 158 11.91 -4.82 -16.57
CA ILE A 158 10.72 -4.79 -15.71
C ILE A 158 10.64 -3.41 -15.04
N LYS A 159 11.77 -2.91 -14.51
CA LYS A 159 11.87 -1.58 -13.90
C LYS A 159 11.50 -0.46 -14.88
N ASP A 160 11.94 -0.55 -16.13
CA ASP A 160 11.60 0.39 -17.21
C ASP A 160 10.09 0.43 -17.48
N GLU A 161 9.44 -0.74 -17.52
CA GLU A 161 8.00 -0.79 -17.67
C GLU A 161 7.30 -0.14 -16.46
N LEU A 162 7.73 -0.44 -15.24
CA LEU A 162 7.16 0.12 -14.01
C LEU A 162 7.33 1.66 -13.94
N ARG A 163 8.50 2.18 -14.30
CA ARG A 163 8.74 3.63 -14.46
C ARG A 163 7.73 4.24 -15.44
N SER A 164 7.51 3.60 -16.59
CA SER A 164 6.65 4.13 -17.65
C SER A 164 5.15 4.05 -17.36
N LYS A 165 4.69 3.02 -16.64
CA LYS A 165 3.26 2.78 -16.37
C LYS A 165 2.72 3.60 -15.21
N ALA A 166 3.51 3.77 -14.15
CA ALA A 166 3.01 4.29 -12.88
C ALA A 166 3.87 5.41 -12.29
N GLY A 167 5.00 5.77 -12.92
CA GLY A 167 5.85 6.84 -12.42
C GLY A 167 6.49 6.52 -11.07
N TYR A 168 6.67 5.23 -10.76
CA TYR A 168 7.29 4.78 -9.52
C TYR A 168 8.68 5.39 -9.35
N HIS A 169 9.01 5.74 -8.10
CA HIS A 169 10.32 6.27 -7.74
C HIS A 169 11.37 5.16 -7.72
N GLU A 170 12.63 5.45 -8.08
CA GLU A 170 13.71 4.44 -8.15
C GLU A 170 13.85 3.60 -6.88
N GLU A 171 13.65 4.22 -5.73
CA GLU A 171 13.80 3.61 -4.41
C GLU A 171 12.78 2.49 -4.12
N VAL A 172 11.66 2.44 -4.85
CA VAL A 172 10.63 1.40 -4.67
C VAL A 172 10.65 0.37 -5.79
N LEU A 173 11.46 0.55 -6.85
CA LEU A 173 11.40 -0.32 -8.02
C LEU A 173 11.80 -1.77 -7.72
N GLU A 174 12.74 -2.00 -6.80
CA GLU A 174 13.09 -3.38 -6.41
C GLU A 174 11.95 -4.06 -5.67
N ASP A 175 11.27 -3.30 -4.80
CA ASP A 175 10.09 -3.75 -4.09
C ASP A 175 8.93 -4.05 -5.07
N GLU A 176 8.65 -3.16 -6.02
CA GLU A 176 7.65 -3.40 -7.06
C GLU A 176 7.98 -4.62 -7.93
N VAL A 177 9.23 -4.74 -8.41
CA VAL A 177 9.66 -5.88 -9.22
C VAL A 177 9.45 -7.18 -8.46
N HIS A 178 9.77 -7.24 -7.16
CA HIS A 178 9.60 -8.45 -6.38
C HIS A 178 8.12 -8.82 -6.22
N ALA A 179 7.26 -7.85 -5.90
CA ALA A 179 5.84 -8.08 -5.67
C ALA A 179 5.13 -8.51 -6.96
N TYR A 180 5.44 -7.87 -8.08
CA TYR A 180 4.94 -8.29 -9.40
C TYR A 180 5.51 -9.63 -9.85
N SER A 181 6.74 -9.98 -9.47
CA SER A 181 7.33 -11.28 -9.83
C SER A 181 6.74 -12.45 -9.05
N ILE A 182 6.17 -12.19 -7.86
CA ILE A 182 5.43 -13.17 -7.07
C ILE A 182 4.01 -13.37 -7.63
N ASP A 183 3.38 -12.32 -8.16
CA ASP A 183 2.04 -12.40 -8.75
C ASP A 183 2.09 -12.86 -10.22
N SER A 184 1.62 -14.08 -10.47
CA SER A 184 1.52 -14.66 -11.82
C SER A 184 0.53 -13.94 -12.75
N ALA A 185 -0.27 -13.00 -12.23
CA ALA A 185 -1.22 -12.20 -12.99
C ALA A 185 -0.76 -10.74 -13.20
N SER A 186 0.55 -10.49 -13.14
CA SER A 186 1.22 -9.19 -12.95
C SER A 186 0.80 -8.01 -13.85
N GLY A 187 -0.01 -8.20 -14.89
CA GLY A 187 -0.46 -7.10 -15.76
C GLY A 187 0.67 -6.37 -16.48
N LEU A 188 1.91 -6.86 -16.35
CA LEU A 188 3.11 -6.40 -17.03
C LEU A 188 3.16 -7.01 -18.43
N ASN A 189 3.62 -6.21 -19.38
CA ASN A 189 3.86 -6.62 -20.76
C ASN A 189 5.25 -7.25 -20.90
N THR A 190 6.21 -6.76 -20.10
CA THR A 190 7.54 -7.33 -19.99
C THR A 190 7.45 -8.71 -19.33
N PRO A 191 7.95 -9.76 -19.98
CA PRO A 191 7.90 -11.10 -19.42
C PRO A 191 8.83 -11.20 -18.21
N ILE A 192 8.28 -11.72 -17.11
CA ILE A 192 9.06 -12.04 -15.91
C ILE A 192 9.67 -13.43 -16.09
N PRO A 193 10.99 -13.62 -15.91
CA PRO A 193 11.62 -14.93 -16.00
C PRO A 193 10.96 -15.94 -15.04
N GLU A 194 10.52 -17.09 -15.56
CA GLU A 194 9.80 -18.09 -14.76
C GLU A 194 10.62 -18.56 -13.53
N LYS A 195 11.95 -18.69 -13.69
CA LYS A 195 12.84 -19.06 -12.58
C LYS A 195 12.88 -17.98 -11.48
N LEU A 196 12.91 -16.70 -11.86
CA LEU A 196 12.84 -15.58 -10.92
C LEU A 196 11.53 -15.66 -10.12
N SER A 197 10.40 -15.79 -10.82
CA SER A 197 9.10 -15.91 -10.18
C SER A 197 8.99 -17.14 -9.27
N THR A 198 9.62 -18.26 -9.62
CA THR A 198 9.62 -19.46 -8.79
C THR A 198 10.47 -19.27 -7.53
N GLU A 199 11.70 -18.79 -7.64
CA GLU A 199 12.56 -18.51 -6.48
C GLU A 199 11.91 -17.52 -5.49
N LEU A 200 11.33 -16.42 -6.00
CA LEU A 200 10.65 -15.44 -5.14
C LEU A 200 9.38 -16.00 -4.50
N ARG A 201 8.62 -16.86 -5.21
CA ARG A 201 7.44 -17.53 -4.62
C ARG A 201 7.83 -18.51 -3.52
N GLU A 202 8.93 -19.25 -3.68
CA GLU A 202 9.42 -20.16 -2.64
C GLU A 202 9.82 -19.39 -1.36
N ILE A 203 10.49 -18.25 -1.50
CA ILE A 203 10.80 -17.35 -0.38
C ILE A 203 9.50 -16.83 0.25
N TYR A 204 8.58 -16.29 -0.55
CA TYR A 204 7.29 -15.81 -0.06
C TYR A 204 6.53 -16.88 0.73
N GLU A 205 6.40 -18.10 0.19
CA GLU A 205 5.73 -19.20 0.87
C GLU A 205 6.44 -19.67 2.14
N LYS A 206 7.77 -19.62 2.18
CA LYS A 206 8.56 -19.92 3.38
C LYS A 206 8.16 -18.97 4.52
N TYR A 207 8.10 -17.68 4.26
CA TYR A 207 7.79 -16.67 5.28
C TYR A 207 6.30 -16.58 5.64
N LEU A 208 5.39 -17.04 4.75
CA LEU A 208 3.99 -17.23 5.12
C LEU A 208 3.75 -18.40 6.10
N LYS A 209 4.63 -19.41 6.11
CA LYS A 209 4.47 -20.66 6.88
C LYS A 209 5.20 -20.66 8.23
N GLN A 210 5.98 -19.64 8.55
CA GLN A 210 6.76 -19.57 9.80
C GLN A 210 5.91 -19.18 11.03
N GLU A 211 4.60 -19.47 11.01
CA GLU A 211 3.67 -19.32 12.14
C GLU A 211 3.23 -20.68 12.71
#